data_AF-A0A7X7QW38-F1
#
_entry.id   AF-A0A7X7QW38-F1
#
_cell.length_a   1.000
_cell.length_b   1.000
_cell.length_c   1.000
_cell.angle_alpha   90.00
_cell.angle_beta   90.00
_cell.angle_gamma   90.00
#
_symmetry.space_group_name_H-M   'P 1'
#
loop_
_entity.id
_entity.type
_entity.pdbx_description
1 polymer ?
#
loop_
_entity_poly.entity_id
_entity_poly.type
_entity_poly.pdbx_seq_one_letter_code
_entity_poly.pdbx_strand_id
1 'polypeptide(L)'
;MNTICGIDCSVCSYIKICGGCIATHGQPFGKDCVIAKCCLDKGQNFCSECPEGSCIFQEKLIEEFNNLGIADMEVVTKLNALKGSYVNLEYTLPSGQTVRFLDDNKIYIGYQLEKKNSSRCYGIVADEKFLLVCEYGKDGTDAEIVVFKNRT
;
A
#
# COMPACT_ATOMS: atom_id res chain seq x y z
N MET A 1 17.13 -4.26 13.96
CA MET A 1 16.23 -3.08 14.03
C MET A 1 14.87 -3.62 14.48
N ASN A 2 14.28 -3.10 15.55
CA ASN A 2 12.97 -3.56 15.99
C ASN A 2 11.92 -2.78 15.18
N THR A 3 11.24 -3.46 14.26
CA THR A 3 10.14 -2.90 13.47
C THR A 3 8.85 -3.56 13.89
N ILE A 4 7.74 -2.81 13.95
CA ILE A 4 6.44 -3.36 14.39
C ILE A 4 6.00 -4.51 13.47
N CYS A 5 6.21 -4.36 12.15
CA CYS A 5 5.83 -5.36 11.16
C CYS A 5 6.87 -6.46 10.91
N GLY A 6 8.06 -6.40 11.54
CA GLY A 6 9.13 -7.37 11.33
C GLY A 6 9.93 -7.23 10.02
N ILE A 7 9.65 -6.23 9.17
CA ILE A 7 10.45 -5.94 7.97
C ILE A 7 11.81 -5.38 8.36
N ASP A 8 12.87 -5.80 7.66
CA ASP A 8 14.17 -5.15 7.76
C ASP A 8 14.18 -3.82 7.00
N CYS A 9 14.12 -2.72 7.74
CA CYS A 9 14.18 -1.37 7.16
C CYS A 9 15.61 -0.87 6.92
N SER A 10 16.65 -1.65 7.22
CA SER A 10 18.06 -1.19 7.12
C SER A 10 18.47 -0.77 5.71
N VAL A 11 17.84 -1.35 4.68
CA VAL A 11 18.09 -1.08 3.26
C VAL A 11 17.11 -0.05 2.66
N CYS A 12 16.22 0.53 3.46
CA CYS A 12 15.22 1.48 2.97
C CYS A 12 15.87 2.82 2.59
N SER A 13 15.60 3.31 1.38
CA SER A 13 16.09 4.61 0.89
C SER A 13 15.63 5.81 1.74
N TYR A 14 14.52 5.65 2.48
CA TYR A 14 13.96 6.70 3.33
C TYR A 14 14.46 6.67 4.78
N ILE A 15 15.40 5.79 5.15
CA ILE A 15 15.80 5.58 6.55
C ILE A 15 16.29 6.85 7.24
N LYS A 16 16.94 7.77 6.51
CA LYS A 16 17.48 9.03 7.05
C LYS A 16 16.41 10.01 7.55
N ILE A 17 15.19 9.91 7.03
CA ILE A 17 14.06 10.77 7.39
C ILE A 17 12.94 10.00 8.11
N CYS A 18 13.19 8.73 8.44
CA CYS A 18 12.25 7.85 9.12
C CYS A 18 12.48 7.95 10.63
N GLY A 19 11.48 8.41 11.39
CA GLY A 19 11.52 8.45 12.85
C GLY A 19 11.47 7.06 13.51
N GLY A 20 11.20 6.00 12.72
CA GLY A 20 11.10 4.62 13.18
C GLY A 20 9.73 4.32 13.79
N CYS A 21 9.12 3.21 13.39
CA CYS A 21 7.74 2.89 13.77
C CYS A 21 7.54 2.70 15.29
N ILE A 22 8.52 2.18 16.04
CA ILE A 22 8.38 2.04 17.50
C ILE A 22 8.45 3.40 18.20
N ALA A 23 9.47 4.21 17.88
CA ALA A 23 9.69 5.50 18.52
C ALA A 23 8.59 6.53 18.19
N THR A 24 7.87 6.32 17.10
CA THR A 24 6.78 7.20 16.63
C THR A 24 5.39 6.59 16.80
N HIS A 25 5.26 5.49 17.55
CA HIS A 25 3.98 4.80 17.75
C HIS A 25 3.21 4.52 16.44
N GLY A 26 3.92 3.99 15.44
CA GLY A 26 3.37 3.63 14.15
C GLY A 26 3.34 4.76 13.12
N GLN A 27 3.97 5.90 13.39
CA GLN A 27 3.96 7.08 12.50
C GLN A 27 5.36 7.46 11.98
N PRO A 28 6.05 6.58 11.20
CA PRO A 28 7.46 6.73 10.86
C PRO A 28 7.80 8.03 10.09
N PHE A 29 6.82 8.63 9.42
CA PHE A 29 6.97 9.90 8.68
C PHE A 29 5.96 10.97 9.14
N GLY A 30 5.46 10.88 10.38
CA GLY A 30 4.47 11.81 10.93
C GLY A 30 3.02 11.55 10.50
N LYS A 31 2.78 10.45 9.79
CA LYS A 31 1.45 9.92 9.45
C LYS A 31 1.43 8.42 9.68
N ASP A 32 0.23 7.88 9.84
CA ASP A 32 0.01 6.49 10.21
C ASP A 32 0.63 5.51 9.21
N CYS A 33 1.14 4.41 9.74
CA CYS A 33 1.36 3.19 8.98
C CYS A 33 0.19 2.25 9.18
N VAL A 34 -0.47 1.85 8.10
CA VAL A 34 -1.67 0.99 8.18
C VAL A 34 -1.40 -0.35 8.88
N ILE A 35 -0.21 -0.94 8.69
CA ILE A 35 0.17 -2.18 9.40
C ILE A 35 0.36 -1.93 10.88
N ALA A 36 1.10 -0.88 11.24
CA ALA A 36 1.37 -0.54 12.64
C ALA A 36 0.06 -0.18 13.36
N LYS A 37 -0.81 0.58 12.71
CA LYS A 37 -2.14 0.90 13.21
C LYS A 37 -2.96 -0.35 13.46
N CYS A 38 -3.02 -1.29 12.51
CA CYS A 38 -3.71 -2.56 12.70
C CYS A 38 -3.17 -3.35 13.91
N CYS A 39 -1.85 -3.36 14.13
CA CYS A 39 -1.22 -4.05 15.26
C CYS A 39 -1.56 -3.38 16.60
N LEU A 40 -1.39 -2.06 16.67
CA LEU A 40 -1.63 -1.27 17.88
C LEU A 40 -3.12 -1.23 18.25
N ASP A 41 -4.02 -1.15 17.28
CA ASP A 41 -5.48 -1.20 17.52
C ASP A 41 -5.92 -2.56 18.10
N LYS A 42 -5.13 -3.64 17.88
CA LYS A 42 -5.31 -4.95 18.54
C LYS A 42 -4.67 -5.02 19.94
N GLY A 43 -4.05 -3.96 20.42
CA GLY A 43 -3.34 -3.93 21.71
C GLY A 43 -1.99 -4.65 21.70
N GLN A 44 -1.40 -4.88 20.53
CA GLN A 44 -0.11 -5.57 20.36
C GLN A 44 1.03 -4.59 20.15
N ASN A 45 2.26 -4.98 20.51
CA ASN A 45 3.46 -4.17 20.23
C ASN A 45 4.11 -4.54 18.89
N PHE A 46 4.03 -5.82 18.51
CA PHE A 46 4.63 -6.37 17.31
C PHE A 46 3.65 -7.25 16.56
N CYS A 47 3.70 -7.25 15.23
CA CYS A 47 2.86 -8.13 14.42
C CYS A 47 3.16 -9.62 14.64
N SER A 48 4.33 -9.97 15.19
CA SER A 48 4.65 -11.34 15.62
C SER A 48 3.83 -11.83 16.80
N GLU A 49 3.10 -10.93 17.49
CA GLU A 49 2.15 -11.28 18.57
C GLU A 49 0.76 -11.65 18.02
N CYS A 50 0.52 -11.50 16.71
CA CYS A 50 -0.69 -12.05 16.09
C CYS A 50 -0.72 -13.58 16.30
N PRO A 51 -1.83 -14.12 16.83
CA PRO A 51 -1.93 -15.57 17.07
C PRO A 51 -1.97 -16.36 15.76
N GLU A 52 -2.40 -15.70 14.68
CA GLU A 52 -2.33 -16.24 13.35
C GLU A 52 -0.88 -16.13 12.86
N GLY A 53 -0.26 -17.24 12.46
CA GLY A 53 1.11 -17.28 11.94
C GLY A 53 1.32 -16.49 10.62
N SER A 54 0.33 -15.70 10.21
CA SER A 54 0.29 -14.86 9.03
C SER A 54 -0.51 -13.57 9.29
N CYS A 55 -0.30 -12.55 8.43
CA CYS A 55 -0.98 -11.27 8.59
C CYS A 55 -2.39 -11.29 7.96
N ILE A 56 -3.41 -11.64 8.75
CA ILE A 56 -4.82 -11.71 8.30
C ILE A 56 -5.29 -10.42 7.60
N PHE A 57 -4.79 -9.25 8.02
CA PHE A 57 -5.14 -7.99 7.38
C PHE A 57 -4.66 -7.92 5.92
N GLN A 58 -3.43 -8.35 5.65
CA GLN A 58 -2.91 -8.42 4.29
C GLN A 58 -3.57 -9.53 3.47
N GLU A 59 -3.86 -10.68 4.07
CA GLU A 59 -4.57 -11.77 3.39
C GLU A 59 -5.95 -11.33 2.92
N LYS A 60 -6.71 -10.62 3.76
CA LYS A 60 -7.99 -10.03 3.36
C LYS A 60 -7.84 -9.02 2.22
N LEU A 61 -6.83 -8.17 2.25
CA LEU A 61 -6.56 -7.24 1.15
C LEU A 61 -6.24 -7.97 -0.16
N ILE A 62 -5.44 -9.04 -0.09
CA ILE A 62 -5.13 -9.89 -1.25
C ILE A 62 -6.41 -10.48 -1.84
N GLU A 63 -7.27 -11.06 -1.00
CA GLU A 63 -8.56 -11.59 -1.42
C GLU A 63 -9.45 -10.50 -2.04
N GLU A 64 -9.56 -9.35 -1.39
CA GLU A 64 -10.35 -8.21 -1.85
C GLU A 64 -9.89 -7.69 -3.22
N PHE A 65 -8.58 -7.60 -3.47
CA PHE A 65 -8.04 -7.21 -4.78
C PHE A 65 -8.31 -8.26 -5.86
N ASN A 66 -8.10 -9.55 -5.55
CA ASN A 66 -8.37 -10.64 -6.50
C ASN A 66 -9.88 -10.71 -6.85
N ASN A 67 -10.76 -10.42 -5.89
CA ASN A 67 -12.20 -10.38 -6.08
C ASN A 67 -12.70 -9.17 -6.90
N LEU A 68 -11.84 -8.22 -7.27
CA LEU A 68 -12.21 -7.15 -8.22
C LEU A 68 -12.43 -7.69 -9.64
N GLY A 69 -11.91 -8.87 -9.98
CA GLY A 69 -12.17 -9.54 -11.26
C GLY A 69 -11.54 -8.86 -12.48
N ILE A 70 -10.39 -8.19 -12.32
CA ILE A 70 -9.67 -7.54 -13.42
C ILE A 70 -8.95 -8.62 -14.25
N ALA A 71 -9.53 -8.97 -15.40
CA ALA A 71 -9.18 -10.19 -16.14
C ALA A 71 -7.71 -10.29 -16.62
N ASP A 72 -7.10 -9.16 -16.96
CA ASP A 72 -5.73 -9.05 -17.47
C ASP A 72 -4.70 -8.61 -16.41
N MET A 73 -5.12 -8.48 -15.15
CA MET A 73 -4.22 -8.27 -14.01
C MET A 73 -3.73 -9.64 -13.49
N GLU A 74 -2.47 -9.70 -13.08
CA GLU A 74 -1.95 -10.87 -12.37
C GLU A 74 -2.64 -11.10 -11.02
N VAL A 75 -2.64 -12.36 -10.56
CA VAL A 75 -3.14 -12.72 -9.24
C VAL A 75 -2.27 -12.06 -8.18
N VAL A 76 -2.91 -11.35 -7.26
CA VAL A 76 -2.23 -10.77 -6.11
C VAL A 76 -1.83 -11.90 -5.17
N THR A 77 -0.54 -12.00 -4.89
CA THR A 77 0.03 -13.05 -4.00
C THR A 77 0.79 -12.47 -2.81
N LYS A 78 1.15 -11.19 -2.88
CA LYS A 78 1.87 -10.48 -1.82
C LYS A 78 1.60 -8.99 -1.91
N LEU A 79 1.81 -8.30 -0.79
CA LEU A 79 1.72 -6.85 -0.69
C LEU A 79 2.87 -6.31 0.17
N ASN A 80 3.28 -5.08 -0.11
CA ASN A 80 4.38 -4.40 0.58
C ASN A 80 3.87 -3.18 1.36
N ALA A 81 4.58 -2.83 2.43
CA ALA A 81 4.44 -1.53 3.07
C ALA A 81 5.12 -0.46 2.21
N LEU A 82 4.36 0.48 1.65
CA LEU A 82 4.84 1.48 0.70
C LEU A 82 4.60 2.89 1.24
N LYS A 83 5.64 3.73 1.25
CA LYS A 83 5.50 5.16 1.58
C LYS A 83 4.63 5.83 0.52
N GLY A 84 3.67 6.64 0.95
CA GLY A 84 2.75 7.34 0.05
C GLY A 84 3.46 8.05 -1.09
N SER A 85 4.54 8.80 -0.81
CA SER A 85 5.30 9.52 -1.84
C SER A 85 5.92 8.64 -2.92
N TYR A 86 6.02 7.33 -2.70
CA TYR A 86 6.52 6.37 -3.70
C TYR A 86 5.41 5.89 -4.65
N VAL A 87 4.15 5.91 -4.20
CA VAL A 87 2.99 5.35 -4.93
C VAL A 87 1.90 6.37 -5.22
N ASN A 88 2.07 7.63 -4.80
CA ASN A 88 1.11 8.71 -4.99
C ASN A 88 1.22 9.30 -6.39
N LEU A 89 0.75 8.53 -7.36
CA LEU A 89 0.72 8.94 -8.75
C LEU A 89 -0.27 10.08 -8.97
N GLU A 90 -0.02 10.82 -10.05
CA GLU A 90 -0.87 11.90 -10.50
C GLU A 90 -1.83 11.39 -11.57
N TYR A 91 -3.12 11.70 -11.41
CA TYR A 91 -4.18 11.22 -12.30
C TYR A 91 -4.91 12.39 -12.95
N THR A 92 -5.10 12.31 -14.26
CA THR A 92 -5.95 13.25 -15.00
C THR A 92 -7.38 12.68 -15.07
N LEU A 93 -8.32 13.36 -14.42
CA LEU A 93 -9.73 12.97 -14.42
C LEU A 93 -10.41 13.34 -15.76
N PRO A 94 -11.56 12.74 -16.10
CA PRO A 94 -12.30 13.07 -17.32
C PRO A 94 -12.70 14.55 -17.44
N SER A 95 -12.78 15.28 -16.32
CA SER A 95 -13.01 16.73 -16.29
C SER A 95 -11.79 17.56 -16.74
N GLY A 96 -10.64 16.92 -16.96
CA GLY A 96 -9.34 17.57 -17.18
C GLY A 96 -8.65 17.99 -15.88
N GLN A 97 -9.27 17.79 -14.71
CA GLN A 97 -8.64 18.08 -13.43
C GLN A 97 -7.59 17.03 -13.10
N THR A 98 -6.43 17.50 -12.66
CA THR A 98 -5.35 16.65 -12.17
C THR A 98 -5.40 16.54 -10.64
N VAL A 99 -5.28 15.31 -10.12
CA VAL A 99 -5.39 15.03 -8.68
C VAL A 99 -4.37 13.98 -8.22
N ARG A 100 -4.09 13.98 -6.91
CA ARG A 100 -3.40 12.91 -6.18
C ARG A 100 -4.30 12.48 -5.03
N PHE A 101 -4.42 11.17 -4.80
CA PHE A 101 -5.36 10.60 -3.81
C PHE A 101 -4.71 10.29 -2.46
N LEU A 102 -3.39 10.07 -2.44
CA LEU A 102 -2.70 9.56 -1.26
C LEU A 102 -2.00 10.69 -0.49
N ASP A 103 -1.73 10.45 0.79
CA ASP A 103 -0.88 11.29 1.63
C ASP A 103 0.57 10.79 1.51
N ASP A 104 1.48 11.65 1.09
CA ASP A 104 2.88 11.31 0.83
C ASP A 104 3.62 10.73 2.05
N ASN A 105 3.14 11.01 3.25
CA ASN A 105 3.77 10.58 4.50
C ASN A 105 3.09 9.36 5.13
N LYS A 106 1.89 8.98 4.69
CA LYS A 106 1.22 7.76 5.16
C LYS A 106 1.93 6.52 4.59
N ILE A 107 1.98 5.42 5.35
CA ILE A 107 2.39 4.12 4.80
C ILE A 107 1.14 3.32 4.42
N TYR A 108 1.07 2.94 3.16
CA TYR A 108 0.02 2.13 2.56
C TYR A 108 0.46 0.68 2.38
N ILE A 109 -0.49 -0.20 2.06
CA ILE A 109 -0.21 -1.53 1.52
C ILE A 109 -0.38 -1.49 0.01
N GLY A 110 0.56 -2.04 -0.75
CA GLY A 110 0.40 -2.10 -2.20
C GLY A 110 1.41 -2.99 -2.91
N TYR A 111 1.26 -3.08 -4.23
CA TYR A 111 2.15 -3.85 -5.09
C TYR A 111 2.02 -3.40 -6.55
N GLN A 112 3.03 -3.70 -7.37
CA GLN A 112 2.97 -3.56 -8.83
C GLN A 112 2.73 -4.94 -9.46
N LEU A 113 1.75 -5.04 -10.35
CA LEU A 113 1.40 -6.28 -11.06
C LEU A 113 1.54 -6.07 -12.56
N GLU A 114 1.90 -7.12 -13.29
CA GLU A 114 1.94 -7.04 -14.74
C GLU A 114 0.52 -7.02 -15.33
N LYS A 115 0.35 -6.33 -16.46
CA LYS A 115 -0.85 -6.41 -17.28
C LYS A 115 -0.56 -7.35 -18.44
N LYS A 116 -1.38 -8.39 -18.60
CA LYS A 116 -1.18 -9.41 -19.66
C LYS A 116 -1.15 -8.75 -21.04
N ASN A 117 -0.16 -9.14 -21.85
CA ASN A 117 0.02 -8.66 -23.22
C ASN A 117 0.14 -7.13 -23.35
N SER A 118 0.66 -6.45 -22.33
CA SER A 118 0.85 -4.99 -22.31
C SER A 118 2.23 -4.63 -21.79
N SER A 119 2.75 -3.47 -22.21
CA SER A 119 3.94 -2.84 -21.61
C SER A 119 3.61 -2.01 -20.37
N ARG A 120 2.33 -1.86 -20.04
CA ARG A 120 1.83 -1.13 -18.88
C ARG A 120 1.72 -2.05 -17.67
N CYS A 121 1.67 -1.46 -16.48
CA CYS A 121 1.54 -2.19 -15.23
C CYS A 121 0.30 -1.74 -14.46
N TYR A 122 -0.19 -2.60 -13.58
CA TYR A 122 -1.15 -2.23 -12.56
C TYR A 122 -0.43 -1.85 -11.27
N GLY A 123 -0.81 -0.70 -10.69
CA GLY A 123 -0.50 -0.34 -9.31
C GLY A 123 -1.71 -0.57 -8.43
N ILE A 124 -1.54 -1.40 -7.40
CA ILE A 124 -2.55 -1.60 -6.36
C ILE A 124 -2.09 -0.95 -5.05
N VAL A 125 -2.97 -0.17 -4.43
CA VAL A 125 -2.71 0.50 -3.16
C VAL A 125 -3.97 0.45 -2.29
N ALA A 126 -3.81 0.19 -1.01
CA ALA A 126 -4.90 0.13 -0.06
C ALA A 126 -4.49 0.66 1.31
N ASP A 127 -5.50 1.10 2.05
CA ASP A 127 -5.44 1.31 3.49
C ASP A 127 -6.67 0.68 4.16
N GLU A 128 -6.97 1.08 5.40
CA GLU A 128 -8.15 0.62 6.13
C GLU A 128 -9.49 1.03 5.50
N LYS A 129 -9.51 2.00 4.57
CA LYS A 129 -10.71 2.65 4.05
C LYS A 129 -10.99 2.33 2.60
N PHE A 130 -9.97 2.14 1.76
CA PHE A 130 -10.18 1.95 0.33
C PHE A 130 -9.20 0.97 -0.32
N LEU A 131 -9.58 0.52 -1.52
CA LEU A 131 -8.76 -0.11 -2.52
C LEU A 131 -8.65 0.84 -3.72
N LEU A 132 -7.44 1.08 -4.18
CA LEU A 132 -7.12 1.84 -5.39
C LEU A 132 -6.36 0.90 -6.34
N VAL A 133 -6.87 0.77 -7.56
CA VAL A 133 -6.18 0.12 -8.67
C VAL A 133 -6.02 1.14 -9.77
N CYS A 134 -4.80 1.27 -10.27
CA CYS A 134 -4.49 2.10 -11.42
C CYS A 134 -3.67 1.33 -12.45
N GLU A 135 -3.72 1.77 -13.69
CA GLU A 135 -2.81 1.36 -14.75
C GLU A 135 -1.85 2.51 -15.04
N TYR A 136 -0.57 2.22 -15.28
CA TYR A 136 0.42 3.24 -15.62
C TYR A 136 1.49 2.72 -16.58
N GLY A 137 2.13 3.66 -17.28
CA GLY A 137 3.30 3.44 -18.12
C GLY A 137 4.61 3.43 -17.34
N LYS A 138 5.74 3.43 -18.05
CA LYS A 138 7.07 3.38 -17.43
C LYS A 138 7.22 4.49 -16.38
N ASP A 139 7.82 4.16 -15.24
CA ASP A 139 8.09 5.10 -14.13
C ASP A 139 6.80 5.78 -13.55
N GLY A 140 5.63 5.16 -13.73
CA GLY A 140 4.37 5.65 -13.18
C GLY A 140 3.69 6.74 -14.03
N THR A 141 4.08 6.93 -15.29
CA THR A 141 3.49 7.94 -16.18
C THR A 141 2.12 7.53 -16.70
N ASP A 142 1.36 8.51 -17.20
CA ASP A 142 0.06 8.29 -17.86
C ASP A 142 -0.87 7.41 -17.00
N ALA A 143 -0.93 7.72 -15.70
CA ALA A 143 -1.65 6.90 -14.74
C ALA A 143 -3.16 7.10 -14.86
N GLU A 144 -3.89 5.99 -14.92
CA GLU A 144 -5.34 5.95 -15.06
C GLU A 144 -5.95 5.13 -13.93
N ILE A 145 -7.00 5.63 -13.30
CA ILE A 145 -7.70 4.90 -12.24
C ILE A 145 -8.59 3.86 -12.90
N VAL A 146 -8.40 2.61 -12.51
CA VAL A 146 -9.20 1.46 -12.95
C VAL A 146 -10.29 1.16 -11.93
N VAL A 147 -9.94 1.20 -10.64
CA VAL A 147 -10.87 1.01 -9.53
C VAL A 147 -10.53 1.95 -8.40
N PHE A 148 -11.54 2.62 -7.84
CA PHE A 148 -11.51 3.16 -6.49
C PHE A 148 -12.71 2.59 -5.74
N LYS A 149 -12.46 1.80 -4.69
CA LYS A 149 -13.51 1.09 -3.94
C LYS A 149 -13.34 1.34 -2.46
N ASN A 150 -14.35 1.92 -1.81
CA ASN A 150 -14.40 1.96 -0.35
C ASN A 150 -14.55 0.54 0.22
N ARG A 151 -13.87 0.27 1.34
CA ARG A 151 -13.90 -1.02 2.06
C ARG A 151 -15.05 -1.10 3.09
N THR A 152 -15.84 -0.03 3.22
CA THR A 152 -17.01 0.10 4.11
C THR A 152 -18.21 0.66 3.36
#